data_AF-A0A965UVH5-F1
#
_entry.id   AF-A0A965UVH5-F1
#
_cell.length_a   1.000
_cell.length_b   1.000
_cell.length_c   1.000
_cell.angle_alpha   90.00
_cell.angle_beta   90.00
_cell.angle_gamma   90.00
#
_symmetry.space_group_name_H-M   'P 1'
#
loop_
_entity.id
_entity.type
_entity.pdbx_description
1 polymer ?
#
loop_
_entity_poly.entity_id
_entity_poly.type
_entity_poly.pdbx_seq_one_letter_code
_entity_poly.pdbx_strand_id
1 'polypeptide(L)'
;TAVQLIGIVQPHFSFVNCSNRSHTIHDMGKMQRVKGAVGEREVLALLSERLGVKLERNLSQTRNGGADCIQLGRVSLEVKRQERLNITAWWEQAVKQAGPNIPVLAFRQSRKPWTFVVDSNDVQLLSSRGHLLNMDVDTFCAIVSAFGWSSPLGG
;
A
#
# COMPACT_ATOMS: atom_id res chain seq x y z
N THR A 1 -85.81 -21.90 -2.72
CA THR A 1 -85.15 -22.36 -3.95
C THR A 1 -83.66 -22.32 -3.73
N ALA A 2 -83.01 -23.49 -3.79
CA ALA A 2 -81.60 -23.70 -3.48
C ALA A 2 -80.67 -22.86 -4.38
N VAL A 3 -79.47 -22.52 -3.91
CA VAL A 3 -78.18 -23.03 -4.44
C VAL A 3 -77.09 -22.85 -3.38
N GLN A 4 -76.38 -23.95 -3.13
CA GLN A 4 -75.21 -24.11 -2.27
C GLN A 4 -73.95 -23.91 -3.13
N LEU A 5 -73.04 -22.99 -2.76
CA LEU A 5 -71.67 -22.89 -3.29
C LEU A 5 -70.72 -22.97 -2.08
N ILE A 6 -70.11 -24.13 -1.81
CA ILE A 6 -68.80 -24.60 -2.31
C ILE A 6 -67.69 -23.59 -2.01
N GLY A 7 -66.88 -23.96 -1.02
CA GLY A 7 -65.74 -23.19 -0.52
C GLY A 7 -64.54 -23.18 -1.46
N ILE A 8 -63.71 -22.15 -1.29
CA ILE A 8 -62.37 -22.06 -1.83
C ILE A 8 -61.45 -21.69 -0.67
N VAL A 9 -60.53 -22.61 -0.36
CA VAL A 9 -59.49 -22.50 0.66
C VAL A 9 -58.39 -21.58 0.14
N GLN A 10 -58.02 -20.55 0.90
CA GLN A 10 -56.87 -19.69 0.61
C GLN A 10 -55.56 -20.47 0.89
N PRO A 11 -54.56 -20.49 -0.01
CA PRO A 11 -53.25 -21.03 0.33
C PRO A 11 -52.46 -19.99 1.13
N HIS A 12 -52.03 -20.39 2.34
CA HIS A 12 -51.06 -19.66 3.14
C HIS A 12 -49.68 -19.73 2.45
N PHE A 13 -49.36 -18.71 1.65
CA PHE A 13 -48.02 -18.50 1.11
C PHE A 13 -47.12 -18.00 2.25
N SER A 14 -46.35 -18.91 2.86
CA SER A 14 -45.24 -18.54 3.73
C SER A 14 -44.18 -17.83 2.87
N PHE A 15 -44.12 -16.50 2.98
CA PHE A 15 -43.01 -15.72 2.46
C PHE A 15 -41.73 -16.18 3.18
N VAL A 16 -40.88 -16.91 2.46
CA VAL A 16 -39.50 -17.16 2.88
C VAL A 16 -38.82 -15.80 2.98
N ASN A 17 -38.51 -15.38 4.20
CA ASN A 17 -37.71 -14.19 4.44
C ASN A 17 -36.26 -14.52 4.02
N CYS A 18 -35.93 -14.27 2.76
CA CYS A 18 -34.55 -14.28 2.30
C CYS A 18 -33.86 -13.08 2.94
N SER A 19 -33.26 -13.30 4.12
CA SER A 19 -32.43 -12.31 4.79
C SER A 19 -31.32 -11.88 3.84
N ASN A 20 -31.48 -10.70 3.25
CA ASN A 20 -30.53 -10.08 2.35
C ASN A 20 -29.27 -9.76 3.16
N ARG A 21 -28.30 -10.68 3.18
CA ARG A 21 -27.00 -10.46 3.81
C ARG A 21 -26.18 -9.55 2.90
N SER A 22 -26.35 -8.24 3.06
CA SER A 22 -25.50 -7.20 2.46
C SER A 22 -24.09 -7.21 3.09
N HIS A 23 -23.37 -8.32 2.96
CA HIS A 23 -21.92 -8.38 3.15
C HIS A 23 -21.30 -8.10 1.80
N THR A 24 -20.65 -6.95 1.58
CA THR A 24 -19.54 -6.86 0.60
C THR A 24 -18.84 -5.50 0.53
N ILE A 25 -19.47 -4.37 0.89
CA ILE A 25 -18.83 -3.04 0.68
C ILE A 25 -18.10 -2.51 1.92
N HIS A 26 -18.65 -2.68 3.13
CA HIS A 26 -18.02 -2.18 4.36
C HIS A 26 -16.78 -2.98 4.82
N ASP A 27 -16.68 -4.28 4.47
CA ASP A 27 -15.53 -5.13 4.83
C ASP A 27 -14.35 -4.99 3.85
N MET A 28 -14.63 -4.67 2.58
CA MET A 28 -13.58 -4.56 1.56
C MET A 28 -12.61 -3.41 1.86
N GLY A 29 -13.12 -2.28 2.37
CA GLY A 29 -12.28 -1.17 2.82
C GLY A 29 -11.41 -1.50 4.03
N LYS A 30 -11.88 -2.35 4.95
CA LYS A 30 -11.07 -2.81 6.10
C LYS A 30 -9.97 -3.75 5.66
N MET A 31 -10.29 -4.72 4.80
CA MET A 31 -9.32 -5.71 4.31
C MET A 31 -8.18 -5.05 3.50
N GLN A 32 -8.48 -4.04 2.69
CA GLN A 32 -7.44 -3.27 1.98
C GLN A 32 -6.51 -2.52 2.95
N ARG A 33 -7.05 -1.86 3.98
CA ARG A 33 -6.25 -1.16 5.00
C ARG A 33 -5.36 -2.11 5.80
N VAL A 34 -5.88 -3.29 6.17
CA VAL A 34 -5.10 -4.33 6.87
C VAL A 34 -3.97 -4.82 5.98
N LYS A 35 -4.25 -5.11 4.69
CA LYS A 35 -3.23 -5.56 3.73
C LYS A 35 -2.12 -4.52 3.52
N GLY A 36 -2.48 -3.24 3.42
CA GLY A 36 -1.53 -2.12 3.35
C GLY A 36 -0.63 -2.07 4.58
N ALA A 37 -1.24 -2.03 5.78
CA ALA A 37 -0.51 -2.00 7.04
C ALA A 37 0.39 -3.24 7.28
N VAL A 38 0.05 -4.41 6.72
CA VAL A 38 0.93 -5.59 6.75
C VAL A 38 2.11 -5.41 5.81
N GLY A 39 1.88 -4.93 4.57
CA GLY A 39 2.95 -4.67 3.61
C GLY A 39 3.97 -3.65 4.11
N GLU A 40 3.49 -2.55 4.70
CA GLU A 40 4.33 -1.52 5.32
C GLU A 40 5.23 -2.09 6.43
N ARG A 41 4.65 -2.90 7.34
CA ARG A 41 5.43 -3.51 8.42
C ARG A 41 6.48 -4.49 7.90
N GLU A 42 6.14 -5.27 6.89
CA GLU A 42 7.05 -6.24 6.29
C GLU A 42 8.25 -5.57 5.63
N VAL A 43 8.03 -4.53 4.82
CA VAL A 43 9.15 -3.81 4.18
C VAL A 43 9.99 -3.07 5.22
N LEU A 44 9.39 -2.49 6.25
CA LEU A 44 10.14 -1.85 7.34
C LEU A 44 10.98 -2.82 8.13
N ALA A 45 10.44 -4.01 8.45
CA ALA A 45 11.20 -5.04 9.15
C ALA A 45 12.40 -5.50 8.31
N LEU A 46 12.17 -5.71 7.01
CA LEU A 46 13.23 -6.12 6.07
C LEU A 46 14.34 -5.06 5.95
N LEU A 47 13.97 -3.78 5.80
CA LEU A 47 14.93 -2.68 5.75
C LEU A 47 15.66 -2.51 7.10
N SER A 48 14.95 -2.66 8.22
CA SER A 48 15.56 -2.57 9.55
C SER A 48 16.61 -3.65 9.77
N GLU A 49 16.29 -4.89 9.38
CA GLU A 49 17.21 -6.03 9.46
C GLU A 49 18.46 -5.80 8.60
N ARG A 50 18.28 -5.34 7.36
CA ARG A 50 19.40 -5.15 6.41
C ARG A 50 20.27 -3.95 6.72
N LEU A 51 19.69 -2.85 7.19
CA LEU A 51 20.43 -1.62 7.52
C LEU A 51 20.97 -1.62 8.96
N GLY A 52 20.56 -2.57 9.81
CA GLY A 52 20.96 -2.64 11.21
C GLY A 52 20.39 -1.50 12.07
N VAL A 53 19.31 -0.85 11.63
CA VAL A 53 18.66 0.27 12.34
C VAL A 53 17.19 -0.05 12.61
N LYS A 54 16.66 0.42 13.73
CA LYS A 54 15.25 0.21 14.05
C LYS A 54 14.39 1.24 13.31
N LEU A 55 13.72 0.83 12.23
CA LEU A 55 12.77 1.67 11.51
C LEU A 55 11.36 1.39 12.02
N GLU A 56 10.71 2.41 12.59
CA GLU A 56 9.33 2.31 13.04
C GLU A 56 8.42 3.20 12.20
N ARG A 57 7.18 2.76 12.01
CA ARG A 57 6.16 3.55 11.33
C ARG A 57 5.78 4.74 12.23
N ASN A 58 6.19 5.95 11.86
CA ASN A 58 5.77 7.18 12.54
C ASN A 58 4.29 7.49 12.26
N LEU A 59 3.40 6.79 12.99
CA LEU A 59 1.94 6.95 12.94
C LEU A 59 1.46 8.38 13.26
N SER A 60 2.29 9.22 13.89
CA SER A 60 1.95 10.59 14.29
C SER A 60 2.01 11.60 13.14
N GLN A 61 2.75 11.33 12.06
CA GLN A 61 2.89 12.23 10.90
C GLN A 61 1.87 11.97 9.79
N THR A 62 1.06 10.92 9.89
CA THR A 62 -0.03 10.59 8.94
C THR A 62 -1.29 11.45 9.12
N ARG A 63 -1.21 12.58 9.86
CA ARG A 63 -2.37 13.42 10.20
C ARG A 63 -2.76 14.44 9.12
N ASN A 64 -1.96 14.64 8.07
CA ASN A 64 -2.21 15.71 7.08
C ASN A 64 -2.61 15.27 5.67
N GLY A 65 -3.03 14.02 5.46
CA GLY A 65 -3.65 13.60 4.20
C GLY A 65 -3.25 12.19 3.82
N GLY A 66 -4.24 11.35 3.57
CA GLY A 66 -4.06 9.90 3.49
C GLY A 66 -3.25 9.44 2.29
N ALA A 67 -2.24 8.62 2.54
CA ALA A 67 -1.80 7.49 1.73
C ALA A 67 -0.58 6.82 2.40
N ASP A 68 -0.25 5.63 1.91
CA ASP A 68 0.68 4.60 2.40
C ASP A 68 2.17 5.01 2.44
N CYS A 69 2.47 6.26 2.80
CA CYS A 69 3.80 6.83 2.73
C CYS A 69 4.52 6.81 4.10
N ILE A 70 5.72 6.24 4.14
CA ILE A 70 6.55 6.13 5.35
C ILE A 70 7.78 7.04 5.21
N GLN A 71 7.91 7.97 6.14
CA GLN A 71 9.05 8.89 6.18
C GLN A 71 10.20 8.31 7.01
N LEU A 72 11.36 8.15 6.38
CA LEU A 72 12.60 7.61 6.97
C LEU A 72 13.75 8.59 6.72
N GLY A 73 13.95 9.55 7.62
CA GLY A 73 14.94 10.61 7.42
C GLY A 73 14.59 11.46 6.20
N ARG A 74 15.45 11.47 5.18
CA ARG A 74 15.21 12.14 3.88
C ARG A 74 14.53 11.26 2.84
N VAL A 75 14.16 10.03 3.17
CA VAL A 75 13.45 9.12 2.26
C VAL A 75 11.96 9.13 2.54
N SER A 76 11.18 9.24 1.48
CA SER A 76 9.73 9.09 1.47
C SER A 76 9.37 7.82 0.72
N LEU A 77 9.00 6.77 1.47
CA LEU A 77 8.75 5.44 0.94
C LEU A 77 7.25 5.22 0.69
N GLU A 78 6.86 5.03 -0.57
CA GLU A 78 5.53 4.58 -0.97
C GLU A 78 5.51 3.05 -1.09
N VAL A 79 4.55 2.38 -0.43
CA VAL A 79 4.51 0.91 -0.34
C VAL A 79 3.28 0.34 -1.04
N LYS A 80 3.47 -0.50 -2.07
CA LYS A 80 2.36 -1.15 -2.81
C LYS A 80 2.45 -2.68 -2.80
N ARG A 81 1.39 -3.33 -2.28
CA ARG A 81 1.21 -4.79 -2.35
C ARG A 81 0.01 -5.17 -3.22
N GLN A 82 0.22 -5.27 -4.53
CA GLN A 82 -0.83 -5.53 -5.51
C GLN A 82 -0.39 -6.57 -6.54
N GLU A 83 -1.34 -7.37 -7.05
CA GLU A 83 -1.04 -8.39 -8.08
C GLU A 83 -0.91 -7.78 -9.48
N ARG A 84 -1.66 -6.71 -9.77
CA ARG A 84 -1.54 -5.96 -11.03
C ARG A 84 -0.61 -4.77 -10.81
N LEU A 85 0.43 -4.69 -11.62
CA LEU A 85 1.45 -3.64 -11.52
C LEU A 85 1.00 -2.38 -12.25
N ASN A 86 1.16 -1.22 -11.60
CA ASN A 86 1.01 0.09 -12.22
C ASN A 86 2.14 1.01 -11.73
N ILE A 87 3.37 0.64 -12.08
CA ILE A 87 4.59 1.25 -11.54
C ILE A 87 4.64 2.75 -11.83
N THR A 88 4.26 3.17 -13.05
CA THR A 88 4.26 4.59 -13.44
C THR A 88 3.35 5.43 -12.55
N ALA A 89 2.08 5.03 -12.37
CA ALA A 89 1.14 5.79 -11.54
C ALA A 89 1.56 5.79 -10.06
N TRP A 90 2.11 4.67 -9.56
CA TRP A 90 2.61 4.59 -8.19
C TRP A 90 3.86 5.45 -7.98
N TRP A 91 4.74 5.53 -8.98
CA TRP A 91 5.90 6.40 -8.95
C TRP A 91 5.51 7.87 -8.93
N GLU A 92 4.57 8.28 -9.79
CA GLU A 92 4.03 9.65 -9.78
C GLU A 92 3.43 10.01 -8.41
N GLN A 93 2.74 9.06 -7.78
CA GLN A 93 2.23 9.22 -6.42
C GLN A 93 3.38 9.39 -5.41
N ALA A 94 4.41 8.54 -5.47
CA ALA A 94 5.57 8.60 -4.59
C ALA A 94 6.29 9.95 -4.68
N VAL A 95 6.53 10.43 -5.91
CA VAL A 95 7.13 11.75 -6.18
C VAL A 95 6.27 12.87 -5.60
N LYS A 96 4.95 12.83 -5.82
CA LYS A 96 4.02 13.85 -5.32
C LYS A 96 3.99 13.90 -3.79
N GLN A 97 4.11 12.76 -3.13
CA GLN A 97 4.04 12.65 -1.67
C GLN A 97 5.37 12.95 -0.98
N ALA A 98 6.49 12.72 -1.65
CA ALA A 98 7.81 12.93 -1.09
C ALA A 98 8.10 14.40 -0.76
N GLY A 99 7.53 15.34 -1.53
CA GLY A 99 7.81 16.77 -1.34
C GLY A 99 9.32 17.06 -1.46
N PRO A 100 9.99 17.56 -0.41
CA PRO A 100 11.44 17.80 -0.43
C PRO A 100 12.29 16.53 -0.23
N ASN A 101 11.67 15.40 0.09
CA ASN A 101 12.36 14.15 0.37
C ASN A 101 12.61 13.34 -0.92
N ILE A 102 13.50 12.36 -0.83
CA ILE A 102 13.80 11.41 -1.90
C ILE A 102 12.62 10.43 -2.03
N PRO A 103 11.92 10.38 -3.18
CA PRO A 103 10.87 9.42 -3.41
C PRO A 103 11.44 8.02 -3.62
N VAL A 104 10.89 7.04 -2.92
CA VAL A 104 11.19 5.63 -3.14
C VAL A 104 9.87 4.88 -3.25
N LEU A 105 9.74 4.03 -4.26
CA LEU A 105 8.60 3.11 -4.38
C LEU A 105 9.06 1.70 -4.05
N ALA A 106 8.48 1.09 -3.02
CA ALA A 106 8.61 -0.33 -2.76
C ALA A 106 7.33 -1.04 -3.16
N PHE A 107 7.45 -2.07 -4.01
CA PHE A 107 6.29 -2.88 -4.38
C PHE A 107 6.60 -4.36 -4.36
N ARG A 108 5.54 -5.16 -4.20
CA ARG A 108 5.59 -6.61 -4.42
C ARG A 108 4.24 -7.18 -4.81
N GLN A 109 4.29 -8.24 -5.61
CA GLN A 109 3.18 -9.17 -5.83
C GLN A 109 3.21 -10.29 -4.77
N SER A 110 2.14 -11.08 -4.67
CA SER A 110 2.16 -12.21 -3.73
C SER A 110 3.23 -13.23 -4.10
N ARG A 111 3.97 -13.70 -3.08
CA ARG A 111 5.07 -14.69 -3.21
C ARG A 111 6.22 -14.24 -4.12
N LYS A 112 6.35 -12.95 -4.37
CA LYS A 112 7.50 -12.33 -5.07
C LYS A 112 8.35 -11.54 -4.08
N PRO A 113 9.66 -11.36 -4.36
CA PRO A 113 10.50 -10.48 -3.56
C PRO A 113 10.03 -9.03 -3.67
N TRP A 114 10.47 -8.20 -2.73
CA TRP A 114 10.29 -6.76 -2.79
C TRP A 114 11.19 -6.17 -3.88
N THR A 115 10.63 -5.25 -4.67
CA THR A 115 11.37 -4.43 -5.63
C THR A 115 11.29 -2.98 -5.18
N PHE A 116 12.43 -2.30 -5.24
CA PHE A 116 12.58 -0.89 -4.95
C PHE A 116 12.83 -0.12 -6.25
N VAL A 117 12.18 1.03 -6.37
CA VAL A 117 12.34 1.94 -7.50
C VAL A 117 12.81 3.29 -6.99
N VAL A 118 13.86 3.81 -7.62
CA VAL A 118 14.48 5.10 -7.34
C VAL A 118 14.85 5.79 -8.65
N ASP A 119 14.95 7.11 -8.65
CA ASP A 119 15.56 7.82 -9.78
C ASP A 119 17.08 7.68 -9.71
N SER A 120 17.72 7.45 -10.86
CA SER A 120 19.18 7.44 -10.99
C SER A 120 19.85 8.72 -10.45
N ASN A 121 19.14 9.85 -10.49
CA ASN A 121 19.62 11.12 -9.97
C ASN A 121 19.68 11.15 -8.44
N ASP A 122 18.72 10.51 -7.77
CA ASP A 122 18.66 10.47 -6.31
C ASP A 122 19.76 9.56 -5.72
N VAL A 123 20.24 8.59 -6.51
CA VAL A 123 21.41 7.75 -6.18
C VAL A 123 22.71 8.27 -6.80
N GLN A 124 22.71 9.51 -7.31
CA GLN A 124 23.89 10.19 -7.87
C GLN A 124 24.59 9.42 -9.02
N LEU A 125 23.85 8.54 -9.71
CA LEU A 125 24.38 7.79 -10.85
C LEU A 125 24.37 8.64 -12.13
N LEU A 126 23.30 9.42 -12.34
CA LEU A 126 23.14 10.32 -13.49
C LEU A 126 22.67 11.70 -13.02
N SER A 127 23.06 12.76 -13.74
CA SER A 127 22.60 14.11 -13.41
C SER A 127 21.19 14.41 -13.95
N SER A 128 20.73 13.69 -14.97
CA SER A 128 19.38 13.80 -15.52
C SER A 128 18.37 13.01 -14.69
N ARG A 129 17.18 13.59 -14.49
CA ARG A 129 16.03 12.91 -13.88
C ARG A 129 15.23 12.12 -14.92
N GLY A 130 14.44 11.16 -14.45
CA GLY A 130 13.53 10.35 -15.26
C GLY A 130 14.06 8.95 -15.60
N HIS A 131 15.26 8.59 -15.13
CA HIS A 131 15.80 7.25 -15.34
C HIS A 131 15.56 6.40 -14.09
N LEU A 132 14.47 5.64 -14.10
CA LEU A 132 14.06 4.81 -12.97
C LEU A 132 14.86 3.52 -12.92
N LEU A 133 15.40 3.22 -11.74
CA LEU A 133 16.17 2.01 -11.45
C LEU A 133 15.33 1.08 -10.58
N ASN A 134 15.13 -0.15 -11.05
CA ASN A 134 14.50 -1.22 -10.29
C ASN A 134 15.57 -2.11 -9.67
N MET A 135 15.48 -2.38 -8.38
CA MET A 135 16.48 -3.17 -7.66
C MET A 135 15.87 -4.01 -6.54
N ASP A 136 16.59 -5.05 -6.13
CA ASP A 136 16.25 -5.82 -4.93
C ASP A 136 16.61 -5.06 -3.65
N VAL A 137 16.23 -5.64 -2.51
CA VAL A 137 16.45 -5.02 -1.20
C VAL A 137 17.92 -4.89 -0.83
N ASP A 138 18.75 -5.85 -1.20
CA ASP A 138 20.16 -5.87 -0.81
C ASP A 138 20.93 -4.79 -1.56
N THR A 139 20.66 -4.66 -2.87
CA THR A 139 21.17 -3.58 -3.72
C THR A 139 20.70 -2.21 -3.21
N PHE A 140 19.41 -2.08 -2.89
CA PHE A 140 18.87 -0.85 -2.32
C PHE A 140 19.59 -0.47 -1.01
N CYS A 141 19.76 -1.41 -0.09
CA CYS A 141 20.43 -1.17 1.18
C CYS A 141 21.91 -0.83 1.01
N ALA A 142 22.59 -1.46 0.05
CA ALA A 142 23.98 -1.14 -0.28
C ALA A 142 24.12 0.30 -0.78
N ILE A 143 23.22 0.74 -1.67
CA ILE A 143 23.16 2.13 -2.16
C ILE A 143 22.88 3.10 -1.00
N VAL A 144 21.86 2.83 -0.18
CA VAL A 144 21.52 3.66 0.98
C VAL A 144 22.73 3.83 1.92
N SER A 145 23.48 2.74 2.13
CA SER A 145 24.68 2.71 2.99
C SER A 145 25.85 3.47 2.37
N ALA A 146 26.05 3.35 1.05
CA ALA A 146 27.14 4.01 0.33
C ALA A 146 26.93 5.53 0.19
N PHE A 147 25.69 5.96 -0.05
CA PHE A 147 25.37 7.37 -0.28
C PHE A 147 24.92 8.11 0.99
N GLY A 148 24.89 7.44 2.14
CA GLY A 148 24.71 8.09 3.44
C GLY A 148 23.40 8.88 3.56
N TRP A 149 22.27 8.28 3.18
CA TRP A 149 20.94 8.93 3.27
C TRP A 149 20.47 9.23 4.70
N SER A 150 21.26 8.82 5.69
CA SER A 150 21.02 8.93 7.12
C SER A 150 21.63 10.16 7.80
N SER A 151 22.37 11.02 7.11
CA SER A 151 22.99 12.20 7.76
C SER A 151 22.24 13.51 7.47
N PRO A 152 21.88 14.30 8.49
CA PRO A 152 21.54 15.70 8.30
C PRO A 152 22.81 16.39 7.80
N LEU A 153 22.77 17.04 6.64
CA LEU A 153 23.69 18.15 6.42
C LEU A 153 23.35 19.17 7.50
N GLY A 154 24.22 19.30 8.50
CA GLY A 154 24.07 20.26 9.58
C GLY A 154 24.25 21.69 9.07
N GLY A 155 23.83 22.63 9.94
CA GLY A 155 24.22 24.04 9.89
C GLY A 155 23.34 24.91 9.04
#